data_AF-A0A553QYI7-F1
#
_entry.id   AF-A0A553QYI7-F1
#
_cell.length_a   1.000
_cell.length_b   1.000
_cell.length_c   1.000
_cell.angle_alpha   90.00
_cell.angle_beta   90.00
_cell.angle_gamma   90.00
#
_symmetry.space_group_name_H-M   'P 1'
#
loop_
_entity.id
_entity.type
_entity.pdbx_description
1 polymer ?
#
loop_
_entity_poly.entity_id
_entity_poly.type
_entity_poly.pdbx_seq_one_letter_code
_entity_poly.pdbx_strand_id
1 'polypeptide(L)'
;FLTWVNCSSVRWGTRIQDVFTVAKLLALVLIIQLFFYLYLDLGHYDALEPQTAFQFIKDPSVGQIALAFLQASFAYSGWNFLNYVTEEVVEPRKNLPRAIYISIPLVTLVYTLTNIAYFSSMSPQELLESNAVAVTFGEKLLGMFSWVMPISVVFLRCQRGTSALPPGHDPSEELHTYPSFTRLLLFLCSATILILCIGDTHNLINYVSFINYLSYGVTIAGLLYYRWKKPRLVRPIKVSLLVPCSYLVFWAVLLGFSLYSEPVVCGMGLVIMLTGVPIYFIGVRWKNKPRWIYSAVERVTYLGQKLCYVVFPQDDPSEIQPLTEDSEL
;
A
#
# COMPACT_ATOMS: atom_id res chain seq x y z
N PHE A 1 6.31 -2.55 -19.22
CA PHE A 1 7.36 -1.52 -19.12
C PHE A 1 7.99 -1.48 -17.72
N LEU A 2 7.25 -1.10 -16.67
CA LEU A 2 7.82 -0.96 -15.32
C LEU A 2 8.48 -2.25 -14.79
N THR A 3 7.88 -3.42 -15.01
CA THR A 3 8.49 -4.71 -14.63
C THR A 3 9.85 -4.90 -15.32
N TRP A 4 9.97 -4.52 -16.59
CA TRP A 4 11.21 -4.64 -17.34
C TRP A 4 12.31 -3.70 -16.80
N VAL A 5 11.97 -2.44 -16.49
CA VAL A 5 12.90 -1.50 -15.86
C VAL A 5 13.41 -2.06 -14.53
N ASN A 6 12.50 -2.54 -13.68
CA ASN A 6 12.85 -3.10 -12.37
C ASN A 6 13.70 -4.37 -12.48
N CYS A 7 13.50 -5.19 -13.52
CA CYS A 7 14.34 -6.37 -13.77
C CYS A 7 15.71 -6.02 -14.38
N SER A 8 15.79 -4.94 -15.16
CA SER A 8 17.02 -4.57 -15.87
C SER A 8 18.02 -3.83 -14.98
N SER A 9 17.57 -2.94 -14.09
CA SER A 9 18.45 -2.25 -13.16
C SER A 9 17.66 -1.58 -12.04
N VAL A 10 18.01 -1.91 -10.81
CA VAL A 10 17.42 -1.29 -9.61
C VAL A 10 17.73 0.21 -9.56
N ARG A 11 18.93 0.64 -10.00
CA ARG A 11 19.32 2.06 -10.04
C ARG A 11 18.43 2.88 -10.98
N TRP A 12 18.08 2.33 -12.15
CA TRP A 12 17.11 2.96 -13.06
C TRP A 12 15.71 2.96 -12.48
N GLY A 13 15.29 1.88 -11.82
CA GLY A 13 14.04 1.82 -11.07
C GLY A 13 13.92 2.94 -10.02
N THR A 14 14.97 3.15 -9.21
CA THR A 14 15.03 4.20 -8.19
C THR A 14 14.95 5.59 -8.80
N ARG A 15 15.74 5.88 -9.84
CA ARG A 15 15.70 7.20 -10.52
C ARG A 15 14.33 7.52 -11.10
N ILE A 16 13.69 6.54 -11.74
CA ILE A 16 12.34 6.70 -12.27
C ILE A 16 11.35 6.97 -11.15
N GLN A 17 11.48 6.27 -10.02
CA GLN A 17 10.63 6.50 -8.86
C GLN A 17 10.83 7.89 -8.25
N ASP A 18 12.06 8.40 -8.18
CA ASP A 18 12.33 9.76 -7.67
C ASP A 18 11.63 10.80 -8.54
N VAL A 19 11.74 10.67 -9.87
CA VAL A 19 11.01 11.52 -10.83
C VAL A 19 9.50 11.44 -10.60
N PHE A 20 8.95 10.25 -10.40
CA PHE A 20 7.52 10.06 -10.13
C PHE A 20 7.08 10.68 -8.80
N THR A 21 7.94 10.64 -7.79
CA THR A 21 7.68 11.25 -6.49
C THR A 21 7.63 12.76 -6.60
N VAL A 22 8.58 13.37 -7.31
CA VAL A 22 8.58 14.81 -7.57
C VAL A 22 7.35 15.23 -8.38
N ALA A 23 7.03 14.50 -9.45
CA ALA A 23 5.83 14.77 -10.26
C ALA A 23 4.54 14.71 -9.44
N LYS A 24 4.41 13.73 -8.55
CA LYS A 24 3.27 13.60 -7.62
C LYS A 24 3.11 14.82 -6.72
N LEU A 25 4.20 15.28 -6.14
CA LEU A 25 4.18 16.44 -5.25
C LEU A 25 3.83 17.72 -6.02
N LEU A 26 4.38 17.90 -7.22
CA LEU A 26 4.05 19.05 -8.08
C LEU A 26 2.57 19.07 -8.46
N ALA A 27 1.99 17.93 -8.84
CA ALA A 27 0.57 17.85 -9.19
C ALA A 27 -0.34 18.22 -8.01
N LEU A 28 -0.02 17.73 -6.79
CA LEU A 28 -0.79 18.09 -5.59
C LEU A 28 -0.67 19.57 -5.25
N VAL A 29 0.55 20.14 -5.37
CA VAL A 29 0.76 21.58 -5.16
C VAL A 29 -0.03 22.40 -6.17
N LEU A 30 -0.05 22.00 -7.45
CA LEU A 30 -0.82 22.68 -8.48
C LEU A 30 -2.32 22.66 -8.19
N ILE A 31 -2.90 21.52 -7.78
CA ILE A 31 -4.31 21.44 -7.41
C ILE A 31 -4.63 22.40 -6.25
N ILE A 32 -3.78 22.42 -5.21
CA ILE A 32 -3.98 23.28 -4.04
C ILE A 32 -3.85 24.76 -4.41
N GLN A 33 -2.84 25.13 -5.20
CA GLN A 33 -2.66 26.51 -5.66
C GLN A 33 -3.85 26.98 -6.49
N LEU A 34 -4.34 26.14 -7.40
CA LEU A 34 -5.49 26.44 -8.24
C LEU A 34 -6.77 26.57 -7.42
N PHE A 35 -6.93 25.76 -6.36
CA PHE A 35 -8.00 25.94 -5.39
C PHE A 35 -7.94 27.31 -4.69
N PHE A 36 -6.78 27.70 -4.17
CA PHE A 36 -6.64 29.02 -3.52
C PHE A 36 -6.91 30.17 -4.51
N TYR A 37 -6.48 30.03 -5.76
CA TYR A 37 -6.77 30.99 -6.82
C TYR A 37 -8.27 31.12 -7.08
N LEU A 38 -8.97 30.00 -7.27
CA LEU A 38 -10.43 29.97 -7.46
C LEU A 38 -11.18 30.52 -6.24
N TYR A 39 -10.70 30.22 -5.03
CA TYR A 39 -11.29 30.68 -3.79
C TYR A 39 -11.17 32.20 -3.60
N LEU A 40 -10.04 32.79 -4.01
CA LEU A 40 -9.76 34.22 -3.85
C LEU A 40 -10.39 35.09 -4.96
N ASP A 41 -10.36 34.65 -6.22
CA ASP A 41 -10.69 35.51 -7.36
C ASP A 41 -12.13 35.36 -7.88
N LEU A 42 -12.77 34.19 -7.71
CA LEU A 42 -14.04 33.88 -8.41
C LEU A 42 -15.26 33.74 -7.50
N GLY A 43 -15.08 33.63 -6.17
CA GLY A 43 -16.21 33.52 -5.23
C GLY A 43 -17.12 32.31 -5.45
N HIS A 44 -16.67 31.29 -6.19
CA HIS A 44 -17.44 30.06 -6.47
C HIS A 44 -17.44 29.11 -5.27
N TYR A 45 -18.10 29.50 -4.17
CA TYR A 45 -18.28 28.67 -2.97
C TYR A 45 -19.71 28.15 -2.80
N ASP A 46 -20.62 28.40 -3.75
CA ASP A 46 -22.02 27.97 -3.69
C ASP A 46 -22.17 26.45 -3.47
N ALA A 47 -21.24 25.65 -4.03
CA ALA A 47 -21.20 24.20 -3.85
C ALA A 47 -20.67 23.77 -2.46
N LEU A 48 -19.91 24.63 -1.78
CA LEU A 48 -19.33 24.41 -0.45
C LEU A 48 -20.23 24.96 0.66
N GLU A 49 -21.27 25.74 0.33
CA GLU A 49 -22.22 26.21 1.33
C GLU A 49 -22.91 25.03 2.02
N PRO A 50 -23.05 25.06 3.36
CA PRO A 50 -23.64 23.93 4.11
C PRO A 50 -25.03 23.53 3.62
N GLN A 51 -25.79 24.47 3.06
CA GLN A 51 -27.13 24.22 2.54
C GLN A 51 -27.11 23.33 1.30
N THR A 52 -26.06 23.40 0.48
CA THR A 52 -25.91 22.62 -0.75
C THR A 52 -25.06 21.36 -0.49
N ALA A 53 -23.97 21.49 0.28
CA ALA A 53 -23.01 20.41 0.52
C ALA A 53 -23.58 19.25 1.36
N PHE A 54 -24.53 19.53 2.25
CA PHE A 54 -25.19 18.50 3.08
C PHE A 54 -26.57 18.08 2.56
N GLN A 55 -26.92 18.43 1.32
CA GLN A 55 -28.10 17.87 0.66
C GLN A 55 -27.78 16.51 0.05
N PHE A 56 -28.28 15.47 0.70
CA PHE A 56 -28.13 14.10 0.22
C PHE A 56 -29.25 13.76 -0.77
N ILE A 57 -28.89 13.21 -1.92
CA ILE A 57 -29.84 12.68 -2.91
C ILE A 57 -30.63 11.51 -2.30
N LYS A 58 -30.03 10.79 -1.35
CA LYS A 58 -30.62 9.67 -0.62
C LYS A 58 -29.96 9.54 0.75
N ASP A 59 -30.76 9.20 1.78
CA ASP A 59 -30.23 8.92 3.11
C ASP A 59 -29.23 7.75 3.05
N PRO A 60 -27.95 7.97 3.39
CA PRO A 60 -26.95 6.93 3.33
C PRO A 60 -27.21 5.89 4.42
N SER A 61 -27.25 4.62 4.02
CA SER A 61 -27.27 3.53 4.99
C SER A 61 -25.93 3.43 5.72
N VAL A 62 -25.93 2.97 6.96
CA VAL A 62 -24.70 2.74 7.76
C VAL A 62 -23.69 1.86 7.01
N GLY A 63 -24.21 0.93 6.21
CA GLY A 63 -23.43 0.08 5.32
C GLY A 63 -22.65 0.82 4.23
N GLN A 64 -23.31 1.75 3.53
CA GLN A 64 -22.66 2.57 2.51
C GLN A 64 -21.58 3.48 3.10
N ILE A 65 -21.81 3.99 4.32
CA ILE A 65 -20.79 4.75 5.06
C ILE A 65 -19.57 3.86 5.34
N ALA A 66 -19.77 2.61 5.76
CA ALA A 66 -18.68 1.66 5.99
C ALA A 66 -17.87 1.35 4.71
N LEU A 67 -18.55 1.19 3.57
CA LEU A 67 -17.89 1.00 2.27
C LEU A 67 -17.10 2.25 1.84
N ALA A 68 -17.64 3.44 2.07
CA ALA A 68 -16.93 4.69 1.82
C ALA A 68 -15.65 4.79 2.67
N PHE A 69 -15.68 4.35 3.94
CA PHE A 69 -14.47 4.24 4.77
C PHE A 69 -13.45 3.25 4.19
N LEU A 70 -13.89 2.08 3.68
CA LEU A 70 -12.98 1.12 3.04
C LEU A 70 -12.29 1.72 1.81
N GLN A 71 -13.02 2.48 0.99
CA GLN A 71 -12.44 3.15 -0.18
C GLN A 71 -11.52 4.31 0.22
N ALA A 72 -11.95 5.16 1.16
CA ALA A 72 -11.13 6.26 1.66
C ALA A 72 -9.83 5.73 2.29
N SER A 73 -9.89 4.64 3.05
CA SER A 73 -8.72 4.04 3.68
C SER A 73 -7.68 3.53 2.71
N PHE A 74 -8.08 3.13 1.49
CA PHE A 74 -7.16 2.69 0.46
C PHE A 74 -6.20 3.82 0.05
N ALA A 75 -6.68 5.06 0.02
CA ALA A 75 -5.84 6.24 -0.25
C ALA A 75 -4.80 6.48 0.85
N TYR A 76 -5.10 6.09 2.10
CA TYR A 76 -4.18 6.16 3.22
C TYR A 76 -3.32 4.90 3.40
N SER A 77 -3.41 3.92 2.50
CA SER A 77 -2.66 2.67 2.61
C SER A 77 -1.15 2.89 2.42
N GLY A 78 -0.35 2.07 3.11
CA GLY A 78 1.12 2.07 3.00
C GLY A 78 1.86 2.45 4.29
N TRP A 79 1.15 2.94 5.31
CA TRP A 79 1.72 3.25 6.63
C TRP A 79 2.31 2.01 7.31
N ASN A 80 1.79 0.82 7.02
CA ASN A 80 2.22 -0.45 7.59
C ASN A 80 3.65 -0.86 7.16
N PHE A 81 4.13 -0.37 6.02
CA PHE A 81 5.49 -0.63 5.53
C PHE A 81 6.57 0.18 6.28
N LEU A 82 6.18 1.22 7.02
CA LEU A 82 7.13 2.02 7.83
C LEU A 82 7.84 1.17 8.90
N ASN A 83 7.21 0.07 9.33
CA ASN A 83 7.84 -0.87 10.27
C ASN A 83 9.11 -1.51 9.69
N TYR A 84 9.19 -1.70 8.36
CA TYR A 84 10.37 -2.28 7.71
C TYR A 84 11.55 -1.31 7.66
N VAL A 85 11.28 -0.01 7.64
CA VAL A 85 12.31 1.04 7.61
C VAL A 85 12.76 1.40 9.04
N THR A 86 12.16 0.80 10.07
CA THR A 86 12.48 1.12 11.47
C THR A 86 13.93 0.78 11.83
N GLU A 87 14.55 -0.18 11.14
CA GLU A 87 15.97 -0.54 11.32
C GLU A 87 16.93 0.49 10.69
N GLU A 88 16.47 1.25 9.70
CA GLU A 88 17.27 2.28 9.00
C GLU A 88 17.12 3.68 9.64
N VAL A 89 16.09 3.88 10.47
CA VAL A 89 15.80 5.17 11.09
C VAL A 89 16.72 5.42 12.28
N VAL A 90 17.41 6.56 12.28
CA VAL A 90 18.18 7.05 13.43
C VAL A 90 17.25 7.24 14.62
N GLU A 91 17.59 6.65 15.78
CA GLU A 91 16.79 6.69 17.02
C GLU A 91 15.29 6.37 16.81
N PRO A 92 14.93 5.14 16.39
CA PRO A 92 13.56 4.82 15.97
C PRO A 92 12.55 4.98 17.11
N ARG A 93 12.97 4.80 18.37
CA ARG A 93 12.11 4.93 19.55
C ARG A 93 11.50 6.32 19.70
N LYS A 94 12.20 7.38 19.29
CA LYS A 94 11.75 8.77 19.40
C LYS A 94 11.27 9.32 18.07
N ASN A 95 11.99 9.01 16.99
CA ASN A 95 11.75 9.61 15.69
C ASN A 95 10.58 8.95 14.96
N LEU A 96 10.34 7.64 15.16
CA LEU A 96 9.22 6.96 14.51
C LEU A 96 7.86 7.50 14.98
N PRO A 97 7.57 7.65 16.31
CA PRO A 97 6.31 8.26 16.74
C PRO A 97 6.15 9.72 16.28
N ARG A 98 7.24 10.52 16.30
CA ARG A 98 7.21 11.91 15.84
C ARG A 98 6.89 12.01 14.35
N ALA A 99 7.50 11.15 13.53
CA ALA A 99 7.22 11.08 12.10
C ALA A 99 5.75 10.75 11.84
N ILE A 100 5.16 9.82 12.60
CA ILE A 100 3.73 9.46 12.49
C ILE A 100 2.83 10.65 12.86
N TYR A 101 3.10 11.34 13.97
CA TYR A 101 2.29 12.48 14.41
C TYR A 101 2.36 13.69 13.48
N ILE A 102 3.43 13.84 12.69
CA ILE A 102 3.55 14.92 11.71
C ILE A 102 2.95 14.50 10.36
N SER A 103 3.28 13.30 9.88
CA SER A 103 2.88 12.83 8.55
C SER A 103 1.38 12.58 8.42
N ILE A 104 0.73 11.93 9.39
CA ILE A 104 -0.70 11.58 9.28
C ILE A 104 -1.58 12.84 9.18
N PRO A 105 -1.44 13.86 10.05
CA PRO A 105 -2.23 15.09 9.92
C PRO A 105 -1.92 15.85 8.64
N LEU A 106 -0.65 15.90 8.21
CA LEU A 106 -0.26 16.56 6.97
C LEU A 106 -0.94 15.93 5.74
N VAL A 107 -0.90 14.59 5.63
CA VAL A 107 -1.57 13.87 4.53
C VAL A 107 -3.08 14.10 4.60
N THR A 108 -3.66 14.10 5.80
CA THR A 108 -5.09 14.35 6.00
C THR A 108 -5.49 15.74 5.56
N LEU A 109 -4.67 16.75 5.86
CA LEU A 109 -4.87 18.12 5.43
C LEU A 109 -4.80 18.24 3.89
N VAL A 110 -3.78 17.66 3.27
CA VAL A 110 -3.61 17.67 1.81
C VAL A 110 -4.79 16.99 1.10
N TYR A 111 -5.24 15.84 1.60
CA TYR A 111 -6.37 15.12 1.00
C TYR A 111 -7.69 15.85 1.18
N THR A 112 -7.91 16.45 2.35
CA THR A 112 -9.10 17.30 2.60
C THR A 112 -9.11 18.49 1.65
N LEU A 113 -7.99 19.23 1.53
CA LEU A 113 -7.88 20.37 0.60
C LEU A 113 -8.10 19.97 -0.85
N THR A 114 -7.58 18.81 -1.26
CA THR A 114 -7.77 18.28 -2.62
C THR A 114 -9.24 17.96 -2.89
N ASN A 115 -9.95 17.35 -1.93
CA ASN A 115 -11.39 17.09 -2.08
C ASN A 115 -12.21 18.38 -2.14
N ILE A 116 -11.89 19.37 -1.31
CA ILE A 116 -12.53 20.69 -1.35
C ILE A 116 -12.33 21.34 -2.74
N ALA A 117 -11.12 21.23 -3.30
CA ALA A 117 -10.82 21.72 -4.65
C ALA A 117 -11.66 21.05 -5.75
N TYR A 118 -11.89 19.74 -5.64
CA TYR A 118 -12.73 19.01 -6.58
C TYR A 118 -14.21 19.42 -6.46
N PHE A 119 -14.74 19.53 -5.25
CA PHE A 119 -16.13 19.96 -5.04
C PHE A 119 -16.39 21.43 -5.41
N SER A 120 -15.37 22.30 -5.34
CA SER A 120 -15.53 23.70 -5.76
C SER A 120 -15.51 23.89 -7.29
N SER A 121 -15.03 22.91 -8.04
CA SER A 121 -14.83 23.03 -9.50
C SER A 121 -15.74 22.12 -10.33
N MET A 122 -16.34 21.11 -9.70
CA MET A 122 -17.23 20.15 -10.36
C MET A 122 -18.47 19.87 -9.52
N SER A 123 -19.56 19.55 -10.21
CA SER A 123 -20.75 19.05 -9.53
C SER A 123 -20.55 17.59 -9.06
N PRO A 124 -21.30 17.13 -8.04
CA PRO A 124 -21.23 15.73 -7.59
C PRO A 124 -21.53 14.71 -8.70
N GLN A 125 -22.41 15.04 -9.64
CA GLN A 125 -22.77 14.17 -10.77
C GLN A 125 -21.58 13.99 -11.73
N GLU A 126 -20.92 15.08 -12.10
CA GLU A 126 -19.71 15.02 -12.94
C GLU A 126 -18.58 14.24 -12.27
N LEU A 127 -18.45 14.35 -10.95
CA LEU A 127 -17.43 13.64 -10.19
C LEU A 127 -17.68 12.12 -10.16
N LEU A 128 -18.95 11.70 -10.16
CA LEU A 128 -19.35 10.29 -10.22
C LEU A 128 -19.26 9.71 -11.64
N GLU A 129 -19.48 10.53 -12.67
CA GLU A 129 -19.38 10.11 -14.08
C GLU A 129 -17.94 10.11 -14.60
N SER A 130 -17.03 10.86 -13.95
CA SER A 130 -15.64 10.93 -14.36
C SER A 130 -14.84 9.70 -13.97
N ASN A 131 -14.31 9.01 -14.98
CA ASN A 131 -13.33 7.93 -14.80
C ASN A 131 -11.98 8.43 -14.23
N ALA A 132 -11.69 9.73 -14.36
CA ALA A 132 -10.41 10.33 -13.96
C ALA A 132 -10.61 11.76 -13.46
N VAL A 133 -11.09 11.90 -12.22
CA VAL A 133 -11.43 13.18 -11.58
C VAL A 133 -10.32 14.25 -11.73
N ALA A 134 -9.05 13.87 -11.51
CA ALA A 134 -7.92 14.78 -11.63
C ALA A 134 -7.70 15.29 -13.08
N VAL A 135 -7.98 14.47 -14.09
CA VAL A 135 -7.85 14.87 -15.50
C VAL A 135 -9.00 15.80 -15.88
N THR A 136 -10.23 15.45 -15.53
CA THR A 136 -11.40 16.32 -15.73
C THR A 136 -11.21 17.69 -15.05
N PHE A 137 -10.50 17.71 -13.90
CA PHE A 137 -10.17 18.95 -13.18
C PHE A 137 -9.19 19.81 -13.97
N GLY A 138 -8.14 19.17 -14.52
CA GLY A 138 -7.19 19.83 -15.40
C GLY A 138 -7.83 20.35 -16.70
N GLU A 139 -8.72 19.57 -17.32
CA GLU A 139 -9.41 19.99 -18.53
C GLU A 139 -10.27 21.25 -18.31
N LYS A 140 -11.00 21.30 -17.20
CA LYS A 140 -11.86 22.44 -16.87
C LYS A 140 -11.09 23.71 -16.54
N LEU A 141 -10.00 23.61 -15.79
CA LEU A 141 -9.34 24.78 -15.20
C LEU A 141 -8.06 25.19 -15.91
N LEU A 142 -7.36 24.24 -16.53
CA LEU A 142 -6.03 24.46 -17.08
C LEU A 142 -6.01 24.51 -18.62
N GLY A 143 -7.11 24.19 -19.30
CA GLY A 143 -7.23 24.30 -20.77
C GLY A 143 -6.05 23.69 -21.52
N MET A 144 -5.16 24.54 -22.06
CA MET A 144 -3.92 24.15 -22.77
C MET A 144 -2.91 23.34 -21.94
N PHE A 145 -2.99 23.35 -20.60
CA PHE A 145 -2.14 22.53 -19.72
C PHE A 145 -2.82 21.23 -19.25
N SER A 146 -3.97 20.86 -19.82
CA SER A 146 -4.67 19.61 -19.51
C SER A 146 -3.75 18.38 -19.64
N TRP A 147 -2.82 18.37 -20.61
CA TRP A 147 -1.86 17.27 -20.81
C TRP A 147 -0.92 17.00 -19.62
N VAL A 148 -0.70 17.97 -18.72
CA VAL A 148 0.17 17.83 -17.55
C VAL A 148 -0.46 16.91 -16.48
N MET A 149 -1.78 16.88 -16.39
CA MET A 149 -2.52 16.13 -15.36
C MET A 149 -2.55 14.61 -15.63
N PRO A 150 -2.91 14.10 -16.82
CA PRO A 150 -2.82 12.67 -17.16
C PRO A 150 -1.41 12.12 -17.01
N ILE A 151 -0.40 12.89 -17.44
CA ILE A 151 1.02 12.51 -17.31
C ILE A 151 1.34 12.33 -15.83
N SER A 152 1.07 13.34 -15.01
CA SER A 152 1.34 13.27 -13.58
C SER A 152 0.61 12.12 -12.89
N VAL A 153 -0.67 11.86 -13.26
CA VAL A 153 -1.54 10.84 -12.65
C VAL A 153 -1.18 9.41 -13.06
N VAL A 154 -0.86 9.17 -14.33
CA VAL A 154 -0.44 7.85 -14.83
C VAL A 154 0.87 7.40 -14.18
N PHE A 155 1.75 8.34 -13.83
CA PHE A 155 3.01 8.06 -13.14
C PHE A 155 2.86 7.85 -11.62
N LEU A 156 1.66 7.99 -11.02
CA LEU A 156 1.43 7.91 -9.56
C LEU A 156 1.48 6.49 -8.95
N ARG A 157 1.40 5.41 -9.74
CA ARG A 157 1.26 4.03 -9.22
C ARG A 157 2.48 3.15 -9.44
N CYS A 158 3.63 3.56 -8.93
CA CYS A 158 4.78 2.66 -8.77
C CYS A 158 5.29 2.74 -7.32
N GLN A 159 4.66 1.97 -6.42
CA GLN A 159 5.17 1.78 -5.06
C GLN A 159 6.32 0.77 -5.07
N ARG A 160 7.32 1.02 -4.20
CA ARG A 160 8.43 0.09 -3.95
C ARG A 160 7.90 -1.23 -3.42
N GLY A 161 8.09 -2.30 -4.19
CA GLY A 161 8.20 -3.65 -3.66
C GLY A 161 9.64 -3.91 -3.22
N THR A 162 10.18 -3.12 -2.28
CA THR A 162 11.49 -3.41 -1.66
C THR A 162 11.24 -3.93 -0.26
N SER A 163 11.11 -5.23 -0.13
CA SER A 163 11.31 -5.93 1.15
C SER A 163 12.56 -6.79 1.00
N ALA A 164 13.47 -6.64 1.96
CA ALA A 164 14.62 -7.51 2.24
C ALA A 164 15.89 -7.34 1.39
N LEU A 165 16.56 -6.18 1.47
CA LEU A 165 18.03 -6.17 1.48
C LEU A 165 18.49 -5.34 2.70
N PRO A 166 19.21 -5.92 3.67
CA PRO A 166 19.83 -5.17 4.75
C PRO A 166 20.87 -4.18 4.21
N PRO A 167 20.97 -2.95 4.74
CA PRO A 167 21.98 -1.99 4.29
C PRO A 167 23.35 -2.31 4.91
N GLY A 168 24.37 -2.47 4.06
CA GLY A 168 25.77 -2.67 4.49
C GLY A 168 26.75 -3.13 3.41
N HIS A 169 26.29 -3.59 2.25
CA HIS A 169 27.16 -4.14 1.20
C HIS A 169 27.55 -3.12 0.12
N ASP A 170 28.80 -3.20 -0.33
CA ASP A 170 29.46 -2.34 -1.30
C ASP A 170 28.76 -2.38 -2.70
N PRO A 171 28.73 -1.28 -3.47
CA PRO A 171 27.96 -1.16 -4.73
C PRO A 171 28.50 -2.00 -5.90
N SER A 172 29.54 -2.82 -5.69
CA SER A 172 30.09 -3.78 -6.66
C SER A 172 29.51 -5.18 -6.55
N GLU A 173 28.90 -5.56 -5.42
CA GLU A 173 28.32 -6.91 -5.22
C GLU A 173 26.82 -6.99 -5.55
N GLU A 174 26.17 -5.82 -5.63
CA GLU A 174 25.35 -5.38 -6.77
C GLU A 174 24.88 -6.49 -7.72
N LEU A 175 25.83 -6.99 -8.51
CA LEU A 175 25.60 -7.77 -9.74
C LEU A 175 25.17 -9.23 -9.56
N HIS A 176 25.38 -9.84 -8.39
CA HIS A 176 25.13 -11.28 -8.22
C HIS A 176 23.82 -11.62 -7.47
N THR A 177 23.14 -10.65 -6.86
CA THR A 177 21.89 -10.82 -6.09
C THR A 177 20.62 -10.43 -6.87
N TYR A 178 20.76 -9.93 -8.10
CA TYR A 178 19.66 -9.72 -9.04
C TYR A 178 18.72 -10.90 -9.39
N PRO A 179 19.11 -12.18 -9.32
CA PRO A 179 18.39 -13.11 -10.16
C PRO A 179 17.12 -13.73 -9.53
N SER A 180 17.05 -13.91 -8.21
CA SER A 180 15.82 -14.41 -7.56
C SER A 180 14.66 -13.41 -7.58
N PHE A 181 14.97 -12.10 -7.63
CA PHE A 181 13.98 -11.02 -7.65
C PHE A 181 13.20 -10.95 -8.97
N THR A 182 13.86 -11.25 -10.09
CA THR A 182 13.26 -11.23 -11.45
C THR A 182 12.13 -12.24 -11.60
N ARG A 183 12.28 -13.46 -11.04
CA ARG A 183 11.22 -14.50 -11.09
C ARG A 183 9.99 -14.10 -10.28
N LEU A 184 10.19 -13.52 -9.10
CA LEU A 184 9.12 -13.03 -8.26
C LEU A 184 8.37 -11.86 -8.93
N LEU A 185 9.10 -10.92 -9.54
CA LEU A 185 8.52 -9.79 -10.28
C LEU A 185 7.69 -10.22 -11.49
N LEU A 186 8.15 -11.23 -12.24
CA LEU A 186 7.40 -11.78 -13.38
C LEU A 186 6.14 -12.51 -12.91
N PHE A 187 6.21 -13.29 -11.83
CA PHE A 187 5.03 -13.92 -11.24
C PHE A 187 4.02 -12.86 -10.77
N LEU A 188 4.46 -11.85 -10.03
CA LEU A 188 3.61 -10.75 -9.58
C LEU A 188 3.00 -9.98 -10.77
N CYS A 189 3.76 -9.76 -11.84
CA CYS A 189 3.26 -9.14 -13.06
C CYS A 189 2.16 -9.98 -13.71
N SER A 190 2.38 -11.29 -13.83
CA SER A 190 1.37 -12.21 -14.41
C SER A 190 0.09 -12.26 -13.57
N ALA A 191 0.20 -12.30 -12.24
CA ALA A 191 -0.94 -12.23 -11.33
C ALA A 191 -1.66 -10.88 -11.45
N THR A 192 -0.92 -9.78 -11.59
CA THR A 192 -1.49 -8.44 -11.76
C THR A 192 -2.28 -8.33 -13.08
N ILE A 193 -1.77 -8.89 -14.18
CA ILE A 193 -2.47 -8.92 -15.47
C ILE A 193 -3.77 -9.74 -15.36
N LEU A 194 -3.73 -10.90 -14.72
CA LEU A 194 -4.93 -11.72 -14.48
C LEU A 194 -5.99 -10.97 -13.67
N ILE A 195 -5.58 -10.31 -12.58
CA ILE A 195 -6.47 -9.51 -11.75
C ILE A 195 -7.07 -8.34 -12.56
N LEU A 196 -6.27 -7.69 -13.40
CA LEU A 196 -6.72 -6.60 -14.27
C LEU A 196 -7.74 -7.04 -15.32
N CYS A 197 -7.63 -8.27 -15.84
CA CYS A 197 -8.57 -8.80 -16.83
C CYS A 197 -9.93 -9.21 -16.24
N ILE A 198 -9.99 -9.48 -14.93
CA ILE A 198 -11.18 -10.07 -14.28
C ILE A 198 -11.96 -9.03 -13.46
N GLY A 199 -11.26 -8.05 -12.85
CA GLY A 199 -11.85 -7.21 -11.81
C GLY A 199 -12.20 -5.79 -12.25
N ASP A 200 -13.38 -5.33 -11.84
CA ASP A 200 -13.70 -3.90 -11.78
C ASP A 200 -12.90 -3.22 -10.66
N THR A 201 -12.43 -2.00 -10.90
CA THR A 201 -11.52 -1.26 -10.00
C THR A 201 -12.13 -1.00 -8.63
N HIS A 202 -13.43 -0.65 -8.56
CA HIS A 202 -14.13 -0.42 -7.30
C HIS A 202 -14.22 -1.70 -6.46
N ASN A 203 -14.62 -2.81 -7.09
CA ASN A 203 -14.70 -4.11 -6.42
C ASN A 203 -13.32 -4.58 -5.96
N LEU A 204 -12.29 -4.35 -6.77
CA LEU A 204 -10.91 -4.71 -6.44
C LEU A 204 -10.38 -3.97 -5.22
N ILE A 205 -10.69 -2.67 -5.10
CA ILE A 205 -10.37 -1.89 -3.91
C ILE A 205 -11.07 -2.47 -2.69
N ASN A 206 -12.38 -2.78 -2.79
CA ASN A 206 -13.13 -3.36 -1.69
C ASN A 206 -12.55 -4.73 -1.27
N TYR A 207 -12.17 -5.61 -2.20
CA TYR A 207 -11.53 -6.90 -1.90
C TYR A 207 -10.23 -6.73 -1.11
N VAL A 208 -9.32 -5.89 -1.62
CA VAL A 208 -8.00 -5.68 -1.02
C VAL A 208 -8.10 -4.97 0.32
N SER A 209 -8.89 -3.91 0.41
CA SER A 209 -9.12 -3.19 1.66
C SER A 209 -9.71 -4.09 2.74
N PHE A 210 -10.70 -4.91 2.40
CA PHE A 210 -11.32 -5.83 3.36
C PHE A 210 -10.30 -6.82 3.97
N ILE A 211 -9.49 -7.48 3.13
CA ILE A 211 -8.47 -8.44 3.59
C ILE A 211 -7.38 -7.73 4.42
N ASN A 212 -6.96 -6.54 4.00
CA ASN A 212 -5.98 -5.74 4.74
C ASN A 212 -6.50 -5.38 6.13
N TYR A 213 -7.75 -4.92 6.23
CA TYR A 213 -8.37 -4.58 7.52
C TYR A 213 -8.50 -5.81 8.42
N LEU A 214 -8.87 -6.97 7.88
CA LEU A 214 -8.90 -8.22 8.64
C LEU A 214 -7.51 -8.54 9.22
N SER A 215 -6.45 -8.39 8.42
CA SER A 215 -5.07 -8.60 8.85
C SER A 215 -4.61 -7.59 9.93
N TYR A 216 -5.00 -6.32 9.81
CA TYR A 216 -4.72 -5.29 10.81
C TYR A 216 -5.40 -5.58 12.14
N GLY A 217 -6.67 -6.02 12.10
CA GLY A 217 -7.42 -6.42 13.29
C GLY A 217 -6.76 -7.57 14.04
N VAL A 218 -6.35 -8.62 13.33
CA VAL A 218 -5.64 -9.77 13.92
C VAL A 218 -4.32 -9.33 14.55
N THR A 219 -3.58 -8.44 13.90
CA THR A 219 -2.29 -7.94 14.42
C THR A 219 -2.48 -7.13 15.71
N ILE A 220 -3.49 -6.26 15.77
CA ILE A 220 -3.76 -5.43 16.95
C ILE A 220 -4.38 -6.25 18.09
N ALA A 221 -5.23 -7.23 17.77
CA ALA A 221 -5.70 -8.22 18.74
C ALA A 221 -4.52 -9.04 19.31
N GLY A 222 -3.56 -9.43 18.47
CA GLY A 222 -2.31 -10.05 18.86
C GLY A 222 -1.50 -9.17 19.81
N LEU A 223 -1.40 -7.86 19.53
CA LEU A 223 -0.75 -6.90 20.43
C LEU A 223 -1.39 -6.91 21.83
N LEU A 224 -2.72 -6.84 21.91
CA LEU A 224 -3.45 -6.90 23.19
C LEU A 224 -3.24 -8.24 23.90
N TYR A 225 -3.27 -9.36 23.16
CA TYR A 225 -2.99 -10.68 23.69
C TYR A 225 -1.57 -10.78 24.30
N TYR A 226 -0.55 -10.28 23.60
CA TYR A 226 0.82 -10.25 24.11
C TYR A 226 1.00 -9.28 25.28
N ARG A 227 0.19 -8.21 25.35
CA ARG A 227 0.16 -7.32 26.52
C ARG A 227 -0.26 -8.06 27.78
N TRP A 228 -1.25 -8.95 27.66
CA TRP A 228 -1.76 -9.75 28.77
C TRP A 228 -0.89 -10.96 29.10
N LYS A 229 -0.49 -11.76 28.09
CA LYS A 229 0.24 -13.02 28.31
C LYS A 229 1.72 -12.84 28.64
N LYS A 230 2.38 -11.82 28.08
CA LYS A 230 3.83 -11.56 28.29
C LYS A 230 4.06 -10.11 28.73
N PRO A 231 3.69 -9.75 29.99
CA PRO A 231 3.75 -8.37 30.47
C PRO A 231 5.18 -7.85 30.69
N ARG A 232 6.15 -8.74 30.96
CA ARG A 232 7.54 -8.38 31.29
C ARG A 232 8.46 -8.14 30.09
N LEU A 233 7.96 -8.22 28.86
CA LEU A 233 8.77 -7.93 27.68
C LEU A 233 9.19 -6.45 27.67
N VAL A 234 10.47 -6.19 27.37
CA VAL A 234 10.97 -4.83 27.19
C VAL A 234 10.26 -4.23 25.97
N ARG A 235 9.48 -3.16 26.19
CA ARG A 235 8.74 -2.46 25.13
C ARG A 235 9.34 -1.08 24.94
N PRO A 236 10.11 -0.85 23.86
CA PRO A 236 10.70 0.44 23.53
C PRO A 236 9.69 1.57 23.39
N ILE A 237 8.49 1.27 22.85
CA ILE A 237 7.41 2.23 22.63
C ILE A 237 6.17 1.72 23.37
N LYS A 238 5.61 2.55 24.25
CA LYS A 238 4.39 2.25 25.01
C LYS A 238 3.30 3.25 24.65
N VAL A 239 2.23 2.74 24.05
CA VAL A 239 0.98 3.48 23.83
C VAL A 239 -0.07 3.11 24.87
N SER A 240 -0.98 4.03 25.19
CA SER A 240 -2.09 3.78 26.11
C SER A 240 -2.95 2.62 25.61
N LEU A 241 -3.56 1.87 26.53
CA LEU A 241 -4.37 0.68 26.19
C LEU A 241 -5.70 1.05 25.52
N LEU A 242 -6.13 2.30 25.68
CA LEU A 242 -7.34 2.83 25.05
C LEU A 242 -7.25 2.86 23.53
N VAL A 243 -6.07 3.19 22.96
CA VAL A 243 -5.88 3.29 21.51
C VAL A 243 -6.12 1.96 20.76
N PRO A 244 -5.48 0.83 21.13
CA PRO A 244 -5.75 -0.44 20.46
C PRO A 244 -7.17 -0.96 20.73
N CYS A 245 -7.75 -0.69 21.90
CA CYS A 245 -9.13 -1.08 22.19
C CYS A 245 -10.15 -0.30 21.35
N SER A 246 -10.01 1.04 21.23
CA SER A 246 -10.89 1.86 20.40
C SER A 246 -10.77 1.48 18.92
N TYR A 247 -9.56 1.16 18.45
CA TYR A 247 -9.36 0.67 17.09
C TYR A 247 -10.09 -0.65 16.85
N LEU A 248 -10.02 -1.63 17.78
CA LEU A 248 -10.72 -2.91 17.59
C LEU A 248 -12.24 -2.76 17.59
N VAL A 249 -12.80 -1.84 18.39
CA VAL A 249 -14.23 -1.54 18.35
C VAL A 249 -14.61 -0.96 16.99
N PHE A 250 -13.87 0.04 16.51
CA PHE A 250 -14.09 0.63 15.18
C PHE A 250 -13.96 -0.41 14.06
N TRP A 251 -12.93 -1.26 14.13
CA TRP A 251 -12.67 -2.35 13.19
C TRP A 251 -13.82 -3.36 13.14
N ALA A 252 -14.35 -3.79 14.30
CA ALA A 252 -15.43 -4.76 14.37
C ALA A 252 -16.74 -4.20 13.77
N VAL A 253 -17.04 -2.94 14.08
CA VAL A 253 -18.20 -2.22 13.52
C VAL A 253 -18.07 -2.10 12.01
N LEU A 254 -16.92 -1.62 11.53
CA LEU A 254 -16.68 -1.39 10.11
C LEU A 254 -16.75 -2.69 9.29
N LEU A 255 -16.10 -3.77 9.75
CA LEU A 255 -16.17 -5.06 9.05
C LEU A 255 -17.57 -5.68 9.11
N GLY A 256 -18.25 -5.57 10.26
CA GLY A 256 -19.61 -6.09 10.42
C GLY A 256 -20.59 -5.45 9.43
N PHE A 257 -20.57 -4.11 9.32
CA PHE A 257 -21.40 -3.40 8.35
C PHE A 257 -20.96 -3.62 6.91
N SER A 258 -19.66 -3.77 6.64
CA SER A 258 -19.16 -4.06 5.29
C SER A 258 -19.62 -5.44 4.80
N LEU A 259 -19.54 -6.46 5.67
CA LEU A 259 -20.04 -7.81 5.38
C LEU A 259 -21.55 -7.85 5.14
N TYR A 260 -22.31 -7.04 5.88
CA TYR A 260 -23.75 -6.92 5.68
C TYR A 260 -24.11 -6.25 4.34
N SER A 261 -23.32 -5.26 3.93
CA SER A 261 -23.62 -4.43 2.77
C SER A 261 -23.22 -5.08 1.45
N GLU A 262 -22.01 -5.65 1.38
CA GLU A 262 -21.50 -6.34 0.20
C GLU A 262 -21.01 -7.75 0.55
N PRO A 263 -21.93 -8.68 0.89
CA PRO A 263 -21.57 -10.02 1.34
C PRO A 263 -20.82 -10.83 0.28
N VAL A 264 -21.15 -10.63 -1.01
CA VAL A 264 -20.48 -11.32 -2.12
C VAL A 264 -19.03 -10.85 -2.24
N VAL A 265 -18.81 -9.53 -2.17
CA VAL A 265 -17.47 -8.96 -2.35
C VAL A 265 -16.57 -9.34 -1.18
N CYS A 266 -17.03 -9.11 0.06
CA CYS A 266 -16.29 -9.49 1.27
C CYS A 266 -16.11 -11.01 1.39
N GLY A 267 -17.13 -11.79 1.02
CA GLY A 267 -17.09 -13.25 1.04
C GLY A 267 -16.05 -13.84 0.10
N MET A 268 -15.95 -13.32 -1.13
CA MET A 268 -14.89 -13.71 -2.07
C MET A 268 -13.50 -13.39 -1.53
N GLY A 269 -13.31 -12.24 -0.88
CA GLY A 269 -12.05 -11.90 -0.21
C GLY A 269 -11.66 -12.92 0.88
N LEU A 270 -12.63 -13.36 1.69
CA LEU A 270 -12.41 -14.43 2.68
C LEU A 270 -12.06 -15.77 2.04
N VAL A 271 -12.75 -16.15 0.96
CA VAL A 271 -12.46 -17.39 0.23
C VAL A 271 -11.02 -17.35 -0.28
N ILE A 272 -10.59 -16.26 -0.91
CA ILE A 272 -9.21 -16.08 -1.38
C ILE A 272 -8.22 -16.23 -0.22
N MET A 273 -8.47 -15.57 0.92
CA MET A 273 -7.62 -15.71 2.11
C MET A 273 -7.57 -17.16 2.62
N LEU A 274 -8.70 -17.87 2.65
CA LEU A 274 -8.79 -19.26 3.10
C LEU A 274 -8.13 -20.23 2.13
N THR A 275 -8.05 -19.95 0.83
CA THR A 275 -7.29 -20.80 -0.13
C THR A 275 -5.80 -20.88 0.20
N GLY A 276 -5.25 -19.89 0.92
CA GLY A 276 -3.89 -19.94 1.46
C GLY A 276 -3.67 -21.08 2.46
N VAL A 277 -4.72 -21.52 3.17
CA VAL A 277 -4.63 -22.60 4.17
C VAL A 277 -4.32 -23.95 3.50
N PRO A 278 -5.10 -24.46 2.52
CA PRO A 278 -4.72 -25.66 1.75
C PRO A 278 -3.31 -25.60 1.17
N ILE A 279 -2.92 -24.45 0.60
CA ILE A 279 -1.59 -24.26 0.03
C ILE A 279 -0.50 -24.41 1.10
N TYR A 280 -0.71 -23.87 2.30
CA TYR A 280 0.21 -24.05 3.43
C TYR A 280 0.32 -25.52 3.86
N PHE A 281 -0.80 -26.26 3.92
CA PHE A 281 -0.79 -27.68 4.28
C PHE A 281 -0.01 -28.52 3.26
N ILE A 282 -0.22 -28.27 1.97
CA ILE A 282 0.48 -28.96 0.87
C ILE A 282 1.96 -28.53 0.80
N GLY A 283 2.23 -27.25 1.01
CA GLY A 283 3.55 -26.64 0.85
C GLY A 283 4.51 -26.95 2.00
N VAL A 284 4.07 -26.73 3.24
CA VAL A 284 4.94 -26.73 4.42
C VAL A 284 4.70 -27.94 5.32
N ARG A 285 3.44 -28.26 5.62
CA ARG A 285 3.13 -29.32 6.59
C ARG A 285 3.32 -30.72 6.02
N TRP A 286 3.13 -30.89 4.71
CA TRP A 286 3.40 -32.16 4.03
C TRP A 286 4.91 -32.36 3.85
N LYS A 287 5.55 -33.00 4.85
CA LYS A 287 6.99 -33.29 4.84
C LYS A 287 7.36 -34.45 3.91
N ASN A 288 6.50 -35.47 3.81
CA ASN A 288 6.74 -36.67 2.99
C ASN A 288 6.14 -36.53 1.60
N LYS A 289 6.58 -35.53 0.83
CA LYS A 289 6.08 -35.37 -0.54
C LYS A 289 6.65 -36.46 -1.43
N PRO A 290 5.84 -37.03 -2.35
CA PRO A 290 6.34 -38.03 -3.28
C PRO A 290 7.40 -37.41 -4.21
N ARG A 291 8.41 -38.21 -4.60
CA ARG A 291 9.61 -37.76 -5.31
C ARG A 291 9.30 -37.00 -6.60
N TRP A 292 8.21 -37.33 -7.31
CA TRP A 292 7.80 -36.64 -8.53
C TRP A 292 7.48 -35.15 -8.31
N ILE A 293 6.95 -34.78 -7.13
CA ILE A 293 6.68 -33.37 -6.81
C ILE A 293 7.98 -32.60 -6.61
N TYR A 294 8.95 -33.19 -5.90
CA TYR A 294 10.28 -32.60 -5.76
C TYR A 294 10.96 -32.42 -7.12
N SER A 295 10.96 -33.46 -7.96
CA SER A 295 11.52 -33.37 -9.30
C SER A 295 10.79 -32.37 -10.20
N ALA A 296 9.47 -32.20 -10.04
CA ALA A 296 8.71 -31.21 -10.78
C ALA A 296 9.06 -29.78 -10.34
N VAL A 297 9.11 -29.53 -9.03
CA VAL A 297 9.53 -28.23 -8.47
C VAL A 297 10.95 -27.92 -8.91
N GLU A 298 11.87 -28.87 -8.80
CA GLU A 298 13.27 -28.71 -9.23
C GLU A 298 13.38 -28.40 -10.74
N ARG A 299 12.63 -29.10 -11.60
CA ARG A 299 12.58 -28.80 -13.04
C ARG A 299 12.06 -27.39 -13.31
N VAL A 300 10.98 -26.97 -12.64
CA VAL A 300 10.41 -25.62 -12.79
C VAL A 300 11.39 -24.57 -12.30
N THR A 301 12.04 -24.80 -11.16
CA THR A 301 13.08 -23.90 -10.64
C THR A 301 14.26 -23.82 -11.58
N TYR A 302 14.77 -24.95 -12.10
CA TYR A 302 15.88 -25.01 -13.03
C TYR A 302 15.55 -24.36 -14.38
N LEU A 303 14.37 -24.61 -14.94
CA LEU A 303 13.87 -23.93 -16.13
C LEU A 303 13.77 -22.42 -15.89
N GLY A 304 13.24 -22.00 -14.74
CA GLY A 304 13.18 -20.60 -14.35
C GLY A 304 14.57 -19.97 -14.17
N GLN A 305 15.54 -20.70 -13.62
CA GLN A 305 16.94 -20.26 -13.52
C GLN A 305 17.56 -20.08 -14.90
N LYS A 306 17.35 -21.04 -15.80
CA LYS A 306 17.92 -21.00 -17.15
C LYS A 306 17.28 -19.92 -18.03
N LEU A 307 15.97 -19.76 -17.96
CA LEU A 307 15.21 -18.75 -18.73
C LEU A 307 15.54 -17.32 -18.29
N CYS A 308 15.64 -17.08 -16.98
CA CYS A 308 15.91 -15.75 -16.46
C CYS A 308 17.42 -15.47 -16.25
N TYR A 309 18.29 -16.46 -16.51
CA TYR A 309 19.73 -16.43 -16.22
C TYR A 309 20.02 -16.09 -14.74
N VAL A 310 19.47 -16.92 -13.85
CA VAL A 310 19.31 -16.64 -12.42
C VAL A 310 20.06 -17.61 -11.51
N VAL A 311 20.95 -17.08 -10.66
CA VAL A 311 21.70 -17.82 -9.64
C VAL A 311 21.17 -17.48 -8.23
N PHE A 312 21.29 -18.41 -7.29
CA PHE A 312 21.03 -18.13 -5.87
C PHE A 312 22.12 -17.21 -5.31
N PRO A 313 21.78 -16.24 -4.44
CA PRO A 313 22.79 -15.50 -3.70
C PRO A 313 23.65 -16.49 -2.90
N GLN A 314 24.96 -16.36 -3.01
CA GLN A 314 25.90 -17.10 -2.17
C GLN A 314 26.04 -16.31 -0.87
N ASP A 315 25.80 -16.96 0.27
CA ASP A 315 26.07 -16.36 1.57
C ASP A 315 27.59 -16.15 1.69
N ASP A 316 28.01 -14.93 2.04
CA ASP A 316 29.41 -14.59 2.13
C ASP A 316 30.03 -15.31 3.36
N PRO A 317 31.12 -16.08 3.23
CA PRO A 317 31.69 -16.87 4.33
C PRO A 317 32.13 -16.03 5.55
N SER A 318 32.24 -14.72 5.39
CA SER A 318 32.56 -13.72 6.40
C SER A 318 31.43 -13.51 7.43
N GLU A 319 30.16 -13.70 7.05
CA GLU A 319 28.99 -13.55 7.94
C GLU A 319 28.75 -14.78 8.85
N ILE A 320 29.43 -15.90 8.59
CA ILE A 320 29.24 -17.18 9.30
C ILE A 320 30.18 -17.29 10.52
N GLN A 321 31.14 -16.37 10.70
CA GLN A 321 31.95 -16.37 11.90
C GLN A 321 31.07 -16.02 13.12
N PRO A 322 30.89 -16.93 14.10
CA PRO A 322 30.30 -16.54 15.36
C PRO A 322 31.20 -15.45 15.95
N LEU A 323 30.61 -14.37 16.44
CA LEU A 323 31.27 -13.38 17.29
C LEU A 323 31.86 -14.12 18.50
N THR A 324 33.08 -14.63 18.37
CA THR A 324 33.85 -15.16 19.49
C THR A 324 34.24 -13.99 20.37
N GLU A 325 33.99 -14.19 21.65
CA GLU A 325 34.37 -13.35 22.77
C GLU A 325 35.82 -12.87 22.64
N ASP A 326 36.01 -11.60 22.33
CA ASP A 326 37.23 -10.86 22.64
C ASP A 326 36.82 -9.51 23.23
N SER A 327 36.32 -9.56 24.46
CA SER A 327 36.24 -8.41 25.36
C SER A 327 36.59 -8.85 26.79
N GLU A 328 37.80 -9.39 26.96
CA GLU A 328 38.54 -9.33 28.21
C GLU A 328 39.89 -8.69 27.94
N LEU A 329 40.01 -7.39 28.26
CA LEU A 329 41.14 -6.74 28.95
C LEU A 329 40.87 -5.25 29.14
#